data_AF-A0A396BJR7-F1
#
_entry.id   AF-A0A396BJR7-F1
#
_cell.length_a   1.000
_cell.length_b   1.000
_cell.length_c   1.000
_cell.angle_alpha   90.00
_cell.angle_beta   90.00
_cell.angle_gamma   90.00
#
_symmetry.space_group_name_H-M   'P 1'
#
loop_
_entity.id
_entity.type
_entity.pdbx_description
1 polymer ?
#
loop_
_entity_poly.entity_id
_entity_poly.type
_entity_poly.pdbx_seq_one_letter_code
_entity_poly.pdbx_strand_id
1 'polypeptide(L)'
;MNDIQTNRTKVGSGMNMDSRTATGLCHNLLLASGFTLVTAFSLAGCGTDGPEASLPVESPVALGLSLRLVFPDALTVDVTRAAPANPTKNGIELTDIRVLQFPGTGAAVTDVKNQQYRSGGTADPWYEEKNSLIEVKTGSTDFNNEDSNFYIIANSGDALTSTDGGALKTTGIGFSDITTEPGILVYGPKPYTKTTGSTKPVEFLAKLCRAYAYVTVNYTPAKGITIASAAIENVPDKIYPIPDAAHPATTYLAATPTIDLSATPSGSFSFYLPENLKGSGTATTEPDKNRPAKGPGGSLGGCTCVVLRGTYNYYPDTAGSEPIDVEYRFYLGLDMIRNYDVERGKHYTLTVNLQGANSSDARVSVTNGNVFAFDDPDNVNNGMDFN
;
A
#
# COMPACT_ATOMS: atom_id res chain seq x y z
N MET A 1 -28.69 42.92 -33.41
CA MET A 1 -28.95 42.40 -32.05
C MET A 1 -29.28 40.92 -32.21
N ASN A 2 -28.26 40.07 -32.13
CA ASN A 2 -28.45 38.62 -32.09
C ASN A 2 -27.92 38.16 -30.73
N ASP A 3 -28.81 37.55 -29.95
CA ASP A 3 -28.52 36.92 -28.67
C ASP A 3 -27.47 35.83 -28.85
N ILE A 4 -26.30 36.02 -28.23
CA ILE A 4 -25.33 34.95 -28.02
C ILE A 4 -25.81 34.19 -26.78
N GLN A 5 -26.45 33.04 -27.02
CA GLN A 5 -26.73 32.08 -25.96
C GLN A 5 -25.41 31.64 -25.31
N THR A 6 -25.22 32.07 -24.06
CA THR A 6 -24.25 31.50 -23.12
C THR A 6 -24.57 30.02 -22.90
N ASN A 7 -23.87 29.15 -23.63
CA ASN A 7 -23.81 27.72 -23.33
C ASN A 7 -22.98 27.54 -22.04
N ARG A 8 -23.63 27.72 -20.88
CA ARG A 8 -23.11 27.22 -19.61
C ARG A 8 -23.28 25.69 -19.60
N THR A 9 -22.37 24.99 -20.25
CA THR A 9 -22.26 23.54 -20.06
C THR A 9 -21.71 23.32 -18.66
N LYS A 10 -22.52 22.74 -17.78
CA LYS A 10 -22.08 22.27 -16.47
C LYS A 10 -21.19 21.05 -16.70
N VAL A 11 -19.90 21.29 -16.92
CA VAL A 11 -18.93 20.23 -17.23
C VAL A 11 -18.37 19.67 -15.93
N GLY A 12 -18.91 18.54 -15.47
CA GLY A 12 -18.32 17.75 -14.39
C GLY A 12 -17.43 16.66 -14.97
N SER A 13 -16.18 16.58 -14.54
CA SER A 13 -15.32 15.41 -14.76
C SER A 13 -15.85 14.27 -13.90
N GLY A 14 -16.35 13.20 -14.51
CA GLY A 14 -16.77 11.98 -13.83
C GLY A 14 -15.57 11.10 -13.51
N MET A 15 -15.53 10.56 -12.29
CA MET A 15 -14.46 9.72 -11.79
C MET A 15 -15.02 8.48 -11.09
N ASN A 16 -14.34 7.35 -11.23
CA ASN A 16 -14.58 6.21 -10.35
C ASN A 16 -13.24 5.58 -9.97
N MET A 17 -13.15 5.07 -8.75
CA MET A 17 -12.05 4.24 -8.31
C MET A 17 -12.60 2.95 -7.74
N ASP A 18 -12.29 1.84 -8.42
CA ASP A 18 -12.62 0.51 -7.93
C ASP A 18 -11.38 -0.06 -7.26
N SER A 19 -11.52 -0.53 -6.02
CA SER A 19 -10.51 -1.36 -5.37
C SER A 19 -10.95 -2.81 -5.43
N ARG A 20 -10.06 -3.68 -5.90
CA ARG A 20 -10.25 -5.13 -5.81
C ARG A 20 -9.07 -5.69 -5.05
N THR A 21 -9.33 -6.70 -4.22
CA THR A 21 -8.25 -7.59 -3.80
C THR A 21 -7.69 -8.19 -5.08
N ALA A 22 -6.40 -7.98 -5.37
CA ALA A 22 -5.75 -8.64 -6.51
C ALA A 22 -6.06 -10.14 -6.39
N THR A 23 -6.52 -10.78 -7.47
CA THR A 23 -7.16 -12.10 -7.38
C THR A 23 -6.29 -13.09 -6.59
N GLY A 24 -6.93 -13.80 -5.65
CA GLY A 24 -6.27 -14.57 -4.60
C GLY A 24 -6.57 -14.03 -3.19
N LEU A 25 -7.76 -14.37 -2.67
CA LEU A 25 -8.33 -14.03 -1.35
C LEU A 25 -7.32 -13.66 -0.24
N CYS A 26 -7.14 -12.36 0.02
CA CYS A 26 -6.74 -11.87 1.35
C CYS A 26 -8.03 -11.45 2.09
N HIS A 27 -8.64 -12.36 2.86
CA HIS A 27 -9.59 -12.03 3.92
C HIS A 27 -8.86 -12.21 5.26
N ASN A 28 -8.35 -11.11 5.82
CA ASN A 28 -7.94 -11.10 7.23
C ASN A 28 -9.13 -10.56 8.03
N LEU A 29 -9.80 -11.45 8.75
CA LEU A 29 -10.87 -11.13 9.67
C LEU A 29 -10.24 -10.43 10.89
N LEU A 30 -10.30 -9.09 10.95
CA LEU A 30 -10.04 -8.35 12.18
C LEU A 30 -11.19 -8.66 13.17
N LEU A 31 -10.94 -9.53 14.14
CA LEU A 31 -11.81 -9.67 15.32
C LEU A 31 -11.36 -8.63 16.35
N ALA A 32 -12.18 -7.59 16.51
CA ALA A 32 -12.04 -6.58 17.55
C ALA A 32 -12.15 -7.23 18.94
N SER A 33 -11.10 -7.12 19.75
CA SER A 33 -11.09 -7.56 21.14
C SER A 33 -11.76 -6.51 22.04
N GLY A 34 -12.96 -6.81 22.53
CA GLY A 34 -13.60 -6.08 23.63
C GLY A 34 -13.02 -6.52 24.98
N PHE A 35 -12.39 -5.61 25.70
CA PHE A 35 -11.99 -5.76 27.11
C PHE A 35 -13.14 -5.29 28.02
N THR A 36 -13.65 -6.13 28.92
CA THR A 36 -13.91 -5.72 30.32
C THR A 36 -14.11 -6.91 31.29
N LEU A 37 -13.14 -7.05 32.19
CA LEU A 37 -13.22 -7.29 33.64
C LEU A 37 -14.18 -8.36 34.21
N VAL A 38 -13.62 -9.48 34.66
CA VAL A 38 -14.19 -10.32 35.71
C VAL A 38 -13.27 -10.27 36.92
N THR A 39 -13.71 -9.57 37.97
CA THR A 39 -13.18 -9.66 39.32
C THR A 39 -13.51 -11.02 39.92
N ALA A 40 -12.50 -11.76 40.37
CA ALA A 40 -12.67 -12.91 41.26
C ALA A 40 -11.82 -12.71 42.52
N PHE A 41 -12.51 -12.57 43.65
CA PHE A 41 -11.98 -12.73 45.00
C PHE A 41 -11.49 -14.17 45.19
N SER A 42 -10.31 -14.36 45.77
CA SER A 42 -10.04 -15.53 46.61
C SER A 42 -9.07 -15.20 47.73
N LEU A 43 -9.42 -15.79 48.88
CA LEU A 43 -8.94 -15.57 50.24
C LEU A 43 -7.44 -15.78 50.43
N ALA A 44 -6.91 -15.00 51.38
CA ALA A 44 -5.66 -15.29 52.08
C ALA A 44 -5.70 -16.67 52.74
N GLY A 45 -4.72 -17.51 52.42
CA GLY A 45 -4.39 -18.73 53.12
C GLY A 45 -2.91 -18.70 53.49
N CYS A 46 -2.63 -18.55 54.78
CA CYS A 46 -1.30 -18.64 55.36
C CYS A 46 -0.85 -20.10 55.37
N GLY A 47 0.31 -20.40 54.79
CA GLY A 47 0.96 -21.69 54.84
C GLY A 47 2.43 -21.51 54.49
N THR A 48 3.29 -21.58 55.50
CA THR A 48 4.75 -21.53 55.36
C THR A 48 5.26 -22.93 55.04
N ASP A 49 5.68 -23.16 53.80
CA ASP A 49 6.53 -24.30 53.44
C ASP A 49 7.68 -23.81 52.54
N GLY A 50 8.87 -24.41 52.73
CA GLY A 50 10.19 -23.89 52.37
C GLY A 50 10.45 -23.59 50.88
N PRO A 51 11.67 -23.14 50.54
CA PRO A 51 12.00 -22.80 49.16
C PRO A 51 11.91 -24.07 48.30
N GLU A 52 10.84 -24.18 47.52
CA GLU A 52 10.79 -25.14 46.43
C GLU A 52 11.99 -24.86 45.53
N ALA A 53 12.80 -25.90 45.32
CA ALA A 53 13.83 -25.89 44.32
C ALA A 53 13.17 -25.45 43.00
N SER A 54 13.59 -24.31 42.47
CA SER A 54 13.18 -23.86 41.15
C SER A 54 13.42 -25.00 40.17
N LEU A 55 12.35 -25.61 39.67
CA LEU A 55 12.43 -26.55 38.57
C LEU A 55 13.22 -25.86 37.45
N PRO A 56 14.16 -26.56 36.79
CA PRO A 56 14.87 -25.97 35.67
C PRO A 56 13.81 -25.52 34.65
N VAL A 57 13.90 -24.26 34.21
CA VAL A 57 13.15 -23.79 33.04
C VAL A 57 13.49 -24.77 31.93
N GLU A 58 12.52 -25.63 31.54
CA GLU A 58 12.71 -26.56 30.42
C GLU A 58 13.14 -25.72 29.22
N SER A 59 14.32 -26.03 28.66
CA SER A 59 14.73 -25.43 27.40
C SER A 59 13.65 -25.72 26.36
N PRO A 60 13.24 -24.73 25.55
CA PRO A 60 12.16 -24.93 24.59
C PRO A 60 12.51 -26.08 23.65
N VAL A 61 11.59 -27.04 23.54
CA VAL A 61 11.75 -28.20 22.65
C VAL A 61 11.77 -27.71 21.20
N ALA A 62 12.70 -28.23 20.40
CA ALA A 62 12.83 -27.86 18.98
C ALA A 62 11.56 -28.19 18.18
N LEU A 63 11.22 -27.34 17.21
CA LEU A 63 10.09 -27.49 16.30
C LEU A 63 10.56 -27.62 14.86
N GLY A 64 10.31 -28.77 14.25
CA GLY A 64 10.44 -28.93 12.80
C GLY A 64 9.29 -28.25 12.06
N LEU A 65 9.59 -27.55 10.97
CA LEU A 65 8.62 -26.91 10.09
C LEU A 65 8.65 -27.57 8.70
N SER A 66 7.50 -27.70 8.05
CA SER A 66 7.38 -27.97 6.61
C SER A 66 6.61 -26.80 6.01
N LEU A 67 7.35 -25.90 5.35
CA LEU A 67 6.81 -24.64 4.84
C LEU A 67 6.65 -24.71 3.32
N ARG A 68 5.41 -24.64 2.84
CA ARG A 68 5.07 -24.60 1.42
C ARG A 68 4.45 -23.26 1.06
N LEU A 69 4.88 -22.69 -0.06
CA LEU A 69 4.50 -21.35 -0.48
C LEU A 69 3.45 -21.39 -1.59
N VAL A 70 2.39 -20.61 -1.41
CA VAL A 70 1.36 -20.33 -2.43
C VAL A 70 1.46 -18.86 -2.81
N PHE A 71 1.65 -18.60 -4.09
CA PHE A 71 1.85 -17.24 -4.61
C PHE A 71 0.50 -16.60 -4.96
N PRO A 72 0.41 -15.27 -4.87
CA PRO A 72 -0.73 -14.55 -5.41
C PRO A 72 -0.71 -14.62 -6.94
N ASP A 73 -1.86 -14.41 -7.58
CA ASP A 73 -1.94 -14.41 -9.05
C ASP A 73 -1.04 -13.31 -9.64
N ALA A 74 -0.63 -13.51 -10.90
CA ALA A 74 0.12 -12.50 -11.65
C ALA A 74 -0.73 -11.24 -11.84
N LEU A 75 -0.13 -10.05 -11.69
CA LEU A 75 -0.83 -8.77 -11.90
C LEU A 75 -1.04 -8.45 -13.37
N THR A 76 -0.20 -9.01 -14.24
CA THR A 76 -0.23 -8.81 -15.69
C THR A 76 -0.08 -10.16 -16.41
N VAL A 77 -0.53 -10.21 -17.67
CA VAL A 77 -0.57 -11.44 -18.48
C VAL A 77 0.80 -11.80 -19.07
N ASP A 78 1.70 -10.82 -19.19
CA ASP A 78 3.04 -11.02 -19.76
C ASP A 78 4.05 -11.46 -18.69
N VAL A 79 4.22 -12.78 -18.57
CA VAL A 79 5.29 -13.40 -17.78
C VAL A 79 6.27 -14.10 -18.71
N THR A 80 7.14 -13.32 -19.36
CA THR A 80 8.35 -13.88 -20.00
C THR A 80 9.59 -13.35 -19.28
N ARG A 81 10.22 -14.21 -18.48
CA ARG A 81 11.61 -14.03 -18.01
C ARG A 81 12.39 -15.29 -18.34
N ALA A 82 13.65 -15.12 -18.72
CA ALA A 82 14.61 -16.20 -18.85
C ALA A 82 14.68 -17.00 -17.54
N ALA A 83 14.98 -18.30 -17.62
CA ALA A 83 15.05 -19.21 -16.47
C ALA A 83 15.98 -18.63 -15.38
N PRO A 84 15.43 -18.15 -14.25
CA PRO A 84 16.23 -17.54 -13.20
C PRO A 84 16.98 -18.61 -12.41
N ALA A 85 18.07 -18.22 -11.74
CA ALA A 85 18.80 -19.08 -10.80
C ALA A 85 17.98 -19.42 -9.54
N ASN A 86 16.91 -18.68 -9.30
CA ASN A 86 16.00 -18.79 -8.17
C ASN A 86 14.59 -19.17 -8.64
N PRO A 87 13.73 -19.71 -7.75
CA PRO A 87 12.41 -20.14 -8.19
C PRO A 87 11.53 -18.91 -8.48
N THR A 88 10.81 -18.97 -9.58
CA THR A 88 9.92 -17.90 -10.04
C THR A 88 8.52 -18.44 -10.28
N LYS A 89 7.53 -17.76 -9.71
CA LYS A 89 6.10 -18.05 -9.93
C LYS A 89 5.37 -16.73 -10.14
N ASN A 90 4.45 -16.71 -11.10
CA ASN A 90 3.58 -15.56 -11.40
C ASN A 90 4.35 -14.23 -11.59
N GLY A 91 5.54 -14.30 -12.23
CA GLY A 91 6.39 -13.14 -12.51
C GLY A 91 7.32 -12.72 -11.37
N ILE A 92 7.17 -13.31 -10.18
CA ILE A 92 7.96 -12.97 -8.98
C ILE A 92 9.05 -14.01 -8.78
N GLU A 93 10.30 -13.57 -8.85
CA GLU A 93 11.47 -14.35 -8.45
C GLU A 93 11.67 -14.27 -6.93
N LEU A 94 11.93 -15.42 -6.27
CA LEU A 94 12.26 -15.46 -4.85
C LEU A 94 13.76 -15.51 -4.61
N THR A 95 14.35 -14.46 -4.08
CA THR A 95 15.75 -14.42 -3.68
C THR A 95 15.97 -14.98 -2.28
N ASP A 96 15.00 -14.79 -1.39
CA ASP A 96 15.05 -15.27 -0.01
C ASP A 96 13.65 -15.43 0.60
N ILE A 97 13.56 -16.28 1.61
CA ILE A 97 12.43 -16.36 2.53
C ILE A 97 12.94 -16.13 3.94
N ARG A 98 12.35 -15.17 4.64
CA ARG A 98 12.53 -14.96 6.07
C ARG A 98 11.33 -15.48 6.83
N VAL A 99 11.58 -16.25 7.88
CA VAL A 99 10.55 -16.77 8.78
C VAL A 99 10.83 -16.27 10.18
N LEU A 100 9.85 -15.58 10.74
CA LEU A 100 9.87 -15.01 12.07
C LEU A 100 8.89 -15.76 12.96
N GLN A 101 9.32 -16.19 14.13
CA GLN A 101 8.46 -16.75 15.17
C GLN A 101 8.43 -15.77 16.34
N PHE A 102 7.32 -15.04 16.47
CA PHE A 102 7.09 -14.17 17.61
C PHE A 102 6.54 -14.99 18.78
N PRO A 103 7.09 -14.82 19.99
CA PRO A 103 6.57 -15.50 21.16
C PRO A 103 5.12 -15.09 21.45
N GLY A 104 4.34 -16.01 22.01
CA GLY A 104 2.95 -15.80 22.41
C GLY A 104 2.80 -14.83 23.59
N THR A 105 1.55 -14.52 23.92
CA THR A 105 1.20 -13.56 24.99
C THR A 105 1.80 -13.99 26.33
N GLY A 106 2.60 -13.12 26.96
CA GLY A 106 3.22 -13.35 28.28
C GLY A 106 4.69 -13.81 28.25
N ALA A 107 5.26 -14.09 27.08
CA ALA A 107 6.70 -14.32 26.90
C ALA A 107 7.45 -13.03 26.52
N ALA A 108 8.77 -12.99 26.76
CA ALA A 108 9.58 -11.81 26.49
C ALA A 108 9.65 -11.53 24.98
N VAL A 109 9.43 -10.28 24.57
CA VAL A 109 9.45 -9.84 23.15
C VAL A 109 10.83 -10.03 22.49
N THR A 110 11.88 -10.33 23.27
CA THR A 110 13.26 -10.53 22.85
C THR A 110 13.59 -11.93 22.32
N ASP A 111 12.66 -12.89 22.42
CA ASP A 111 12.90 -14.30 22.03
C ASP A 111 12.42 -14.62 20.60
N VAL A 112 12.47 -13.66 19.67
CA VAL A 112 12.03 -13.91 18.29
C VAL A 112 13.03 -14.81 17.57
N LYS A 113 12.57 -15.97 17.08
CA LYS A 113 13.34 -16.75 16.11
C LYS A 113 13.26 -16.07 14.76
N ASN A 114 14.42 -15.84 14.15
CA ASN A 114 14.55 -15.11 12.91
C ASN A 114 15.48 -15.87 11.97
N GLN A 115 14.90 -16.59 11.02
CA GLN A 115 15.63 -17.42 10.08
C GLN A 115 15.47 -16.90 8.66
N GLN A 116 16.58 -16.87 7.92
CA GLN A 116 16.59 -16.52 6.51
C GLN A 116 17.11 -17.69 5.67
N TYR A 117 16.33 -18.05 4.67
CA TYR A 117 16.65 -19.08 3.68
C TYR A 117 16.94 -18.39 2.36
N ARG A 118 18.17 -18.51 1.87
CA ARG A 118 18.63 -17.92 0.60
C ARG A 118 19.78 -18.74 0.03
N SER A 119 20.08 -18.55 -1.25
CA SER A 119 21.20 -19.22 -1.93
C SER A 119 22.54 -18.77 -1.32
N GLY A 120 23.25 -19.69 -0.66
CA GLY A 120 24.52 -19.41 0.04
C GLY A 120 25.79 -19.73 -0.78
N GLY A 121 25.66 -19.98 -2.09
CA GLY A 121 26.78 -20.41 -2.94
C GLY A 121 27.12 -21.91 -2.87
N THR A 122 26.39 -22.69 -2.07
CA THR A 122 26.43 -24.16 -2.07
C THR A 122 25.60 -24.74 -3.21
N ALA A 123 25.95 -25.96 -3.66
CA ALA A 123 25.21 -26.66 -4.72
C ALA A 123 23.78 -27.06 -4.31
N ASP A 124 23.51 -27.17 -3.01
CA ASP A 124 22.17 -27.51 -2.52
C ASP A 124 21.27 -26.27 -2.45
N PRO A 125 20.12 -26.27 -3.15
CA PRO A 125 19.17 -25.18 -3.07
C PRO A 125 18.49 -25.16 -1.69
N TRP A 126 18.15 -23.95 -1.21
CA TRP A 126 17.40 -23.70 0.02
C TRP A 126 15.91 -24.10 -0.06
N TYR A 127 15.48 -24.59 -1.22
CA TYR A 127 14.11 -25.00 -1.51
C TYR A 127 14.07 -26.27 -2.36
N GLU A 128 12.89 -26.86 -2.44
CA GLU A 128 12.51 -27.91 -3.40
C GLU A 128 11.18 -27.53 -4.06
N GLU A 129 10.99 -27.88 -5.34
CA GLU A 129 9.67 -27.82 -5.97
C GLU A 129 8.96 -29.18 -5.86
N LYS A 130 7.79 -29.20 -5.24
CA LYS A 130 6.92 -30.39 -5.14
C LYS A 130 5.49 -30.00 -5.45
N ASN A 131 4.84 -30.76 -6.34
CA ASN A 131 3.44 -30.53 -6.73
C ASN A 131 3.17 -29.07 -7.14
N SER A 132 4.09 -28.46 -7.90
CA SER A 132 4.04 -27.07 -8.35
C SER A 132 4.15 -26.00 -7.25
N LEU A 133 4.35 -26.39 -5.99
CA LEU A 133 4.62 -25.51 -4.86
C LEU A 133 6.12 -25.49 -4.54
N ILE A 134 6.57 -24.37 -3.99
CA ILE A 134 7.92 -24.24 -3.44
C ILE A 134 7.85 -24.66 -1.97
N GLU A 135 8.64 -25.66 -1.59
CA GLU A 135 8.86 -26.09 -0.21
C GLU A 135 10.22 -25.57 0.27
N VAL A 136 10.23 -24.82 1.37
CA VAL A 136 11.45 -24.27 1.97
C VAL A 136 12.12 -25.35 2.82
N LYS A 137 13.42 -25.57 2.65
CA LYS A 137 14.19 -26.52 3.46
C LYS A 137 14.55 -25.89 4.81
N THR A 138 13.65 -26.01 5.78
CA THR A 138 13.87 -25.51 7.14
C THR A 138 14.63 -26.53 7.99
N GLY A 139 15.45 -26.06 8.93
CA GLY A 139 16.13 -26.88 9.93
C GLY A 139 15.19 -27.40 11.02
N SER A 140 15.53 -28.52 11.64
CA SER A 140 14.75 -29.13 12.72
C SER A 140 14.81 -28.38 14.05
N THR A 141 15.76 -27.44 14.20
CA THR A 141 16.01 -26.65 15.41
C THR A 141 15.83 -25.15 15.20
N ASP A 142 15.34 -24.76 14.03
CA ASP A 142 15.22 -23.35 13.61
C ASP A 142 14.17 -22.59 14.44
N PHE A 143 13.18 -23.31 14.95
CA PHE A 143 12.03 -22.80 15.69
C PHE A 143 11.80 -23.58 16.98
N ASN A 144 11.05 -22.97 17.90
CA ASN A 144 10.69 -23.54 19.18
C ASN A 144 9.25 -24.07 19.16
N ASN A 145 8.98 -25.14 19.90
CA ASN A 145 7.63 -25.67 20.12
C ASN A 145 6.95 -24.91 21.26
N GLU A 146 6.52 -23.68 20.96
CA GLU A 146 5.87 -22.78 21.92
C GLU A 146 4.73 -22.01 21.27
N ASP A 147 3.74 -21.60 22.08
CA ASP A 147 2.65 -20.76 21.60
C ASP A 147 3.24 -19.48 20.98
N SER A 148 2.91 -19.21 19.72
CA SER A 148 3.62 -18.20 18.94
C SER A 148 2.80 -17.70 17.74
N ASN A 149 3.31 -16.64 17.10
CA ASN A 149 2.81 -16.14 15.83
C ASN A 149 3.92 -16.15 14.78
N PHE A 150 3.69 -16.86 13.68
CA PHE A 150 4.62 -16.89 12.57
C PHE A 150 4.33 -15.79 11.54
N TYR A 151 5.41 -15.20 11.02
CA TYR A 151 5.39 -14.36 9.83
C TYR A 151 6.39 -14.91 8.82
N ILE A 152 5.94 -15.06 7.58
CA ILE A 152 6.73 -15.52 6.45
C ILE A 152 6.83 -14.33 5.50
N ILE A 153 8.04 -13.89 5.19
CA ILE A 153 8.31 -12.75 4.33
C ILE A 153 9.21 -13.20 3.18
N ALA A 154 8.78 -12.96 1.95
CA ALA A 154 9.59 -13.17 0.76
C ALA A 154 10.37 -11.91 0.39
N ASN A 155 11.58 -12.12 -0.14
CA ASN A 155 12.45 -11.08 -0.71
C ASN A 155 12.80 -9.98 0.29
N SER A 156 13.01 -10.35 1.56
CA SER A 156 13.37 -9.40 2.60
C SER A 156 14.80 -8.88 2.49
N GLY A 157 15.66 -9.58 1.73
CA GLY A 157 17.08 -9.27 1.65
C GLY A 157 17.71 -9.21 3.04
N ASP A 158 18.59 -8.23 3.25
CA ASP A 158 19.26 -8.04 4.54
C ASP A 158 18.44 -7.19 5.54
N ALA A 159 17.17 -6.88 5.22
CA ALA A 159 16.27 -6.25 6.18
C ALA A 159 15.76 -7.25 7.23
N LEU A 160 15.12 -6.75 8.28
CA LEU A 160 14.48 -7.56 9.33
C LEU A 160 15.43 -8.55 10.02
N THR A 161 16.65 -8.15 10.34
CA THR A 161 17.68 -9.03 10.96
C THR A 161 17.68 -9.02 12.49
N SER A 162 16.91 -8.13 13.12
CA SER A 162 16.81 -8.03 14.59
C SER A 162 16.17 -9.28 15.20
N THR A 163 16.53 -9.60 16.45
CA THR A 163 15.82 -10.58 17.29
C THR A 163 14.85 -9.91 18.27
N ASP A 164 14.81 -8.59 18.31
CA ASP A 164 13.82 -7.82 19.08
C ASP A 164 12.54 -7.68 18.26
N GLY A 165 11.45 -8.28 18.76
CA GLY A 165 10.15 -8.23 18.11
C GLY A 165 9.58 -6.82 17.97
N GLY A 166 9.83 -5.92 18.91
CA GLY A 166 9.39 -4.52 18.83
C GLY A 166 10.11 -3.77 17.70
N ALA A 167 11.42 -4.01 17.55
CA ALA A 167 12.21 -3.46 16.45
C ALA A 167 11.75 -4.02 15.09
N LEU A 168 11.49 -5.33 14.99
CA LEU A 168 11.01 -5.96 13.75
C LEU A 168 9.67 -5.38 13.28
N LYS A 169 8.74 -5.13 14.20
CA LYS A 169 7.42 -4.55 13.91
C LYS A 169 7.46 -3.12 13.34
N THR A 170 8.57 -2.42 13.55
CA THR A 170 8.78 -1.03 13.08
C THR A 170 9.84 -0.93 11.98
N THR A 171 10.39 -2.05 11.54
CA THR A 171 11.41 -2.09 10.48
C THR A 171 10.73 -2.18 9.11
N GLY A 172 11.01 -1.20 8.24
CA GLY A 172 10.56 -1.18 6.85
C GLY A 172 11.67 -1.61 5.88
N ILE A 173 11.27 -2.22 4.77
CA ILE A 173 12.12 -2.50 3.60
C ILE A 173 12.07 -1.30 2.67
N GLY A 174 13.22 -0.81 2.22
CA GLY A 174 13.30 0.35 1.33
C GLY A 174 12.54 0.15 0.02
N PHE A 175 11.83 1.19 -0.41
CA PHE A 175 11.12 1.27 -1.67
C PHE A 175 11.62 2.52 -2.42
N SER A 176 11.81 2.41 -3.74
CA SER A 176 12.40 3.51 -4.53
C SER A 176 11.90 3.61 -5.97
N ASP A 177 11.42 2.52 -6.55
CA ASP A 177 10.95 2.49 -7.93
C ASP A 177 9.48 2.08 -8.00
N ILE A 178 8.65 2.95 -8.56
CA ILE A 178 7.21 2.74 -8.73
C ILE A 178 6.87 1.94 -9.99
N THR A 179 7.83 1.69 -10.88
CA THR A 179 7.63 1.02 -12.17
C THR A 179 7.96 -0.46 -12.15
N THR A 180 8.72 -0.91 -11.14
CA THR A 180 9.12 -2.32 -10.95
C THR A 180 8.32 -2.94 -9.80
N GLU A 181 7.76 -4.14 -10.02
CA GLU A 181 7.07 -4.88 -8.95
C GLU A 181 8.06 -5.21 -7.81
N PRO A 182 7.81 -4.78 -6.55
CA PRO A 182 8.79 -4.95 -5.46
C PRO A 182 9.12 -6.40 -5.09
N GLY A 183 8.27 -7.35 -5.47
CA GLY A 183 8.45 -8.76 -5.13
C GLY A 183 8.33 -9.10 -3.63
N ILE A 184 8.03 -8.14 -2.76
CA ILE A 184 7.86 -8.36 -1.31
C ILE A 184 6.50 -9.00 -1.03
N LEU A 185 6.51 -10.25 -0.59
CA LEU A 185 5.29 -10.99 -0.23
C LEU A 185 5.30 -11.37 1.25
N VAL A 186 4.11 -11.47 1.84
CA VAL A 186 3.94 -11.74 3.27
C VAL A 186 2.84 -12.75 3.55
N TYR A 187 3.02 -13.56 4.58
CA TYR A 187 1.97 -14.38 5.20
C TYR A 187 2.11 -14.30 6.71
N GLY A 188 1.07 -13.84 7.40
CA GLY A 188 1.04 -13.72 8.85
C GLY A 188 0.14 -12.57 9.32
N PRO A 189 -0.15 -12.47 10.63
CA PRO A 189 0.25 -13.43 11.67
C PRO A 189 -0.41 -14.79 11.48
N LYS A 190 0.37 -15.87 11.62
CA LYS A 190 -0.14 -17.24 11.70
C LYS A 190 0.03 -17.77 13.12
N PRO A 191 -1.06 -17.85 13.91
CA PRO A 191 -0.99 -18.44 15.24
C PRO A 191 -0.55 -19.90 15.17
N TYR A 192 0.30 -20.27 16.12
CA TYR A 192 0.71 -21.64 16.40
C TYR A 192 0.52 -21.92 17.89
N THR A 193 0.01 -23.11 18.20
CA THR A 193 -0.16 -23.61 19.56
C THR A 193 0.79 -24.76 19.77
N LYS A 194 1.54 -24.74 20.88
CA LYS A 194 2.52 -25.77 21.20
C LYS A 194 1.87 -27.16 21.24
N THR A 195 2.62 -28.16 20.80
CA THR A 195 2.15 -29.55 20.76
C THR A 195 3.07 -30.47 21.55
N THR A 196 2.54 -31.21 22.53
CA THR A 196 3.35 -32.15 23.32
C THR A 196 3.42 -33.53 22.64
N GLY A 197 4.60 -34.13 22.59
CA GLY A 197 4.78 -35.53 22.19
C GLY A 197 4.74 -35.84 20.68
N SER A 198 4.63 -34.83 19.82
CA SER A 198 4.76 -35.02 18.36
C SER A 198 6.23 -34.94 17.92
N THR A 199 6.64 -35.86 17.05
CA THR A 199 7.93 -35.82 16.34
C THR A 199 7.78 -35.40 14.88
N LYS A 200 6.55 -35.18 14.40
CA LYS A 200 6.28 -34.76 13.02
C LYS A 200 6.46 -33.25 12.87
N PRO A 201 7.06 -32.78 11.76
CA PRO A 201 7.10 -31.35 11.45
C PRO A 201 5.69 -30.76 11.35
N VAL A 202 5.54 -29.50 11.73
CA VAL A 202 4.31 -28.73 11.53
C VAL A 202 4.23 -28.30 10.08
N GLU A 203 3.09 -28.55 9.44
CA GLU A 203 2.88 -28.16 8.04
C GLU A 203 2.22 -26.78 7.93
N PHE A 204 2.91 -25.84 7.28
CA PHE A 204 2.37 -24.54 6.90
C PHE A 204 2.23 -24.42 5.39
N LEU A 205 1.00 -24.16 4.95
CA LEU A 205 0.72 -23.67 3.60
C LEU A 205 0.60 -22.14 3.66
N ALA A 206 1.71 -21.45 3.41
CA ALA A 206 1.78 -19.99 3.45
C ALA A 206 1.20 -19.38 2.18
N LYS A 207 0.00 -18.80 2.31
CA LYS A 207 -0.67 -18.04 1.23
C LYS A 207 -0.13 -16.62 1.22
N LEU A 208 0.87 -16.39 0.39
CA LEU A 208 1.58 -15.13 0.29
C LEU A 208 0.67 -14.05 -0.34
N CYS A 209 0.58 -12.90 0.32
CA CYS A 209 -0.08 -11.69 -0.20
C CYS A 209 0.99 -10.62 -0.49
N ARG A 210 0.72 -9.69 -1.42
CA ARG A 210 1.63 -8.56 -1.69
C ARG A 210 1.64 -7.60 -0.50
N ALA A 211 2.83 -7.16 -0.07
CA ALA A 211 3.00 -6.16 0.98
C ALA A 211 2.92 -4.70 0.47
N TYR A 212 2.52 -4.53 -0.79
CA TYR A 212 2.39 -3.26 -1.50
C TYR A 212 1.08 -3.24 -2.30
N ALA A 213 0.68 -2.07 -2.76
CA ALA A 213 -0.46 -1.86 -3.63
C ALA A 213 -0.02 -1.73 -5.11
N TYR A 214 -0.97 -1.97 -6.01
CA TYR A 214 -0.83 -1.72 -7.44
C TYR A 214 -1.95 -0.79 -7.90
N VAL A 215 -1.63 0.19 -8.73
CA VAL A 215 -2.60 1.18 -9.20
C VAL A 215 -2.54 1.22 -10.72
N THR A 216 -3.70 1.15 -11.36
CA THR A 216 -3.88 1.44 -12.78
C THR A 216 -4.70 2.71 -12.92
N VAL A 217 -4.22 3.65 -13.73
CA VAL A 217 -4.89 4.91 -14.02
C VAL A 217 -5.27 4.93 -15.49
N ASN A 218 -6.55 4.98 -15.77
CA ASN A 218 -7.12 5.18 -17.10
C ASN A 218 -7.59 6.63 -17.22
N TYR A 219 -7.12 7.35 -18.24
CA TYR A 219 -7.52 8.72 -18.46
C TYR A 219 -7.96 8.96 -19.90
N THR A 220 -9.06 9.70 -20.04
CA THR A 220 -9.63 10.10 -21.32
C THR A 220 -9.72 11.61 -21.38
N PRO A 221 -8.82 12.28 -22.12
CA PRO A 221 -8.91 13.73 -22.32
C PRO A 221 -9.94 14.09 -23.39
N ALA A 222 -10.73 15.12 -23.11
CA ALA A 222 -11.56 15.78 -24.10
C ALA A 222 -10.72 16.57 -25.11
N LYS A 223 -11.38 17.02 -26.20
CA LYS A 223 -10.75 17.84 -27.23
C LYS A 223 -10.09 19.09 -26.63
N GLY A 224 -8.89 19.40 -27.10
CA GLY A 224 -8.09 20.53 -26.63
C GLY A 224 -7.25 20.24 -25.38
N ILE A 225 -7.38 19.06 -24.76
CA ILE A 225 -6.52 18.65 -23.64
C ILE A 225 -5.42 17.72 -24.18
N THR A 226 -4.19 17.94 -23.72
CA THR A 226 -3.07 17.02 -23.93
C THR A 226 -2.43 16.75 -22.58
N ILE A 227 -2.18 15.48 -22.26
CA ILE A 227 -1.49 15.08 -21.03
C ILE A 227 -0.08 14.62 -21.43
N ALA A 228 0.92 15.22 -20.78
CA ALA A 228 2.33 14.97 -21.07
C ALA A 228 2.99 14.11 -19.99
N SER A 229 2.52 14.16 -18.74
CA SER A 229 3.10 13.37 -17.65
C SER A 229 2.13 13.13 -16.50
N ALA A 230 2.47 12.17 -15.64
CA ALA A 230 1.84 11.97 -14.35
C ALA A 230 2.90 12.01 -13.24
N ALA A 231 2.67 12.83 -12.20
CA ALA A 231 3.47 12.81 -10.97
C ALA A 231 2.71 12.05 -9.87
N ILE A 232 3.42 11.19 -9.14
CA ILE A 232 2.85 10.42 -8.03
C ILE A 232 3.41 10.98 -6.72
N GLU A 233 2.61 11.75 -6.00
CA GLU A 233 3.07 12.43 -4.79
C GLU A 233 2.77 11.62 -3.53
N ASN A 234 3.57 11.85 -2.48
CA ASN A 234 3.45 11.21 -1.17
C ASN A 234 3.47 9.67 -1.23
N VAL A 235 4.32 9.12 -2.08
CA VAL A 235 4.62 7.69 -2.12
C VAL A 235 5.50 7.34 -0.92
N PRO A 236 5.10 6.42 -0.02
CA PRO A 236 5.96 6.00 1.09
C PRO A 236 7.29 5.43 0.59
N ASP A 237 8.37 5.66 1.32
CA ASP A 237 9.72 5.18 0.99
C ASP A 237 10.03 3.78 1.55
N LYS A 238 9.06 3.16 2.25
CA LYS A 238 9.23 1.89 2.94
C LYS A 238 7.99 0.99 2.83
N ILE A 239 8.22 -0.30 2.64
CA ILE A 239 7.24 -1.38 2.79
C ILE A 239 7.41 -1.99 4.17
N TYR A 240 6.35 -2.10 4.96
CA TYR A 240 6.38 -2.69 6.30
C TYR A 240 5.77 -4.09 6.30
N PRO A 241 6.56 -5.18 6.32
CA PRO A 241 6.02 -6.53 6.13
C PRO A 241 5.18 -7.05 7.31
N ILE A 242 5.38 -6.49 8.51
CA ILE A 242 4.73 -6.92 9.76
C ILE A 242 3.78 -5.80 10.21
N PRO A 243 2.45 -5.99 10.14
CA PRO A 243 1.49 -4.96 10.48
C PRO A 243 1.22 -4.93 11.99
N ASP A 244 2.00 -4.16 12.74
CA ASP A 244 1.66 -3.81 14.14
C ASP A 244 1.53 -2.29 14.34
N ALA A 245 2.14 -1.50 13.44
CA ALA A 245 1.84 -0.08 13.33
C ALA A 245 0.65 0.13 12.38
N ALA A 246 -0.46 0.66 12.90
CA ALA A 246 -1.40 1.38 12.07
C ALA A 246 -0.68 2.62 11.51
N HIS A 247 -0.37 2.59 10.22
CA HIS A 247 0.12 3.74 9.47
C HIS A 247 -0.98 4.83 9.45
N PRO A 248 -0.60 6.11 9.39
CA PRO A 248 -0.12 6.70 8.15
C PRO A 248 1.39 6.57 7.97
N ALA A 249 1.86 6.58 6.72
CA ALA A 249 3.29 6.73 6.45
C ALA A 249 3.78 8.08 7.01
N THR A 250 5.00 8.10 7.53
CA THR A 250 5.64 9.31 8.08
C THR A 250 6.83 9.77 7.23
N THR A 251 7.32 8.91 6.35
CA THR A 251 8.39 9.18 5.39
C THR A 251 7.93 8.83 3.97
N TYR A 252 8.44 9.57 3.00
CA TYR A 252 8.05 9.48 1.59
C TYR A 252 9.29 9.57 0.70
N LEU A 253 9.18 9.13 -0.55
CA LEU A 253 10.25 9.27 -1.53
C LEU A 253 10.68 10.75 -1.63
N ALA A 254 12.00 10.98 -1.55
CA ALA A 254 12.56 12.33 -1.56
C ALA A 254 12.31 13.07 -2.89
N ALA A 255 12.33 12.33 -4.00
CA ALA A 255 11.96 12.84 -5.32
C ALA A 255 10.58 12.29 -5.69
N THR A 256 9.69 13.17 -6.17
CA THR A 256 8.38 12.77 -6.70
C THR A 256 8.55 11.99 -8.00
N PRO A 257 8.18 10.70 -8.05
CA PRO A 257 8.24 9.93 -9.28
C PRO A 257 7.34 10.54 -10.35
N THR A 258 7.83 10.55 -11.60
CA THR A 258 7.11 11.05 -12.76
C THR A 258 7.10 9.99 -13.86
N ILE A 259 5.96 9.84 -14.52
CA ILE A 259 5.74 8.96 -15.66
C ILE A 259 5.54 9.84 -16.90
N ASP A 260 6.32 9.60 -17.95
CA ASP A 260 6.17 10.26 -19.25
C ASP A 260 4.97 9.68 -20.01
N LEU A 261 4.06 10.55 -20.42
CA LEU A 261 2.83 10.23 -21.15
C LEU A 261 2.74 10.96 -22.49
N SER A 262 3.83 11.61 -22.94
CA SER A 262 3.86 12.47 -24.13
C SER A 262 3.47 11.77 -25.44
N ALA A 263 3.65 10.44 -25.51
CA ALA A 263 3.28 9.63 -26.68
C ALA A 263 1.85 9.05 -26.61
N THR A 264 1.09 9.32 -25.55
CA THR A 264 -0.22 8.69 -25.28
C THR A 264 -1.36 9.72 -25.21
N PRO A 265 -2.04 10.00 -26.34
CA PRO A 265 -3.10 11.02 -26.41
C PRO A 265 -4.34 10.67 -25.57
N SER A 266 -4.63 9.39 -25.38
CA SER A 266 -5.46 8.83 -24.31
C SER A 266 -4.77 7.55 -23.86
N GLY A 267 -4.89 7.19 -22.59
CA GLY A 267 -3.97 6.19 -22.08
C GLY A 267 -4.32 5.56 -20.76
N SER A 268 -3.56 4.51 -20.50
CA SER A 268 -3.49 3.83 -19.23
C SER A 268 -2.02 3.78 -18.82
N PHE A 269 -1.75 4.03 -17.54
CA PHE A 269 -0.46 3.74 -16.93
C PHE A 269 -0.68 3.08 -15.58
N SER A 270 0.33 2.36 -15.10
CA SER A 270 0.25 1.69 -13.81
C SER A 270 1.53 1.90 -13.01
N PHE A 271 1.41 1.77 -11.69
CA PHE A 271 2.53 1.90 -10.77
C PHE A 271 2.28 1.14 -9.47
N TYR A 272 3.37 0.87 -8.77
CA TYR A 272 3.41 0.24 -7.46
C TYR A 272 3.68 1.27 -6.37
N LEU A 273 3.20 0.99 -5.16
CA LEU A 273 3.50 1.80 -3.99
C LEU A 273 3.31 1.01 -2.69
N PRO A 274 4.03 1.35 -1.61
CA PRO A 274 3.73 0.81 -0.30
C PRO A 274 2.38 1.30 0.22
N GLU A 275 1.89 0.62 1.25
CA GLU A 275 0.69 1.01 1.99
C GLU A 275 0.81 2.40 2.62
N ASN A 276 -0.27 3.20 2.53
CA ASN A 276 -0.39 4.50 3.17
C ASN A 276 -1.82 4.67 3.71
N LEU A 277 -2.00 4.38 5.01
CA LEU A 277 -3.30 4.45 5.67
C LEU A 277 -3.51 5.84 6.29
N LYS A 278 -3.99 6.81 5.50
CA LYS A 278 -4.21 8.20 5.98
C LYS A 278 -5.52 8.39 6.73
N GLY A 279 -6.45 7.46 6.60
CA GLY A 279 -7.78 7.48 7.16
C GLY A 279 -8.79 8.21 6.27
N SER A 280 -9.92 8.56 6.88
CA SER A 280 -11.04 9.21 6.21
C SER A 280 -11.13 10.70 6.54
N GLY A 281 -11.51 11.49 5.55
CA GLY A 281 -11.86 12.90 5.65
C GLY A 281 -13.37 13.14 5.79
N THR A 282 -13.78 14.38 5.54
CA THR A 282 -15.18 14.86 5.73
C THR A 282 -15.85 15.33 4.44
N ALA A 283 -15.21 15.09 3.30
CA ALA A 283 -15.79 15.41 1.99
C ALA A 283 -17.04 14.58 1.71
N THR A 284 -18.00 15.18 0.99
CA THR A 284 -19.27 14.57 0.60
C THR A 284 -19.44 14.47 -0.92
N THR A 285 -18.52 15.08 -1.67
CA THR A 285 -18.47 15.05 -3.14
C THR A 285 -17.04 14.78 -3.60
N GLU A 286 -16.87 14.32 -4.84
CA GLU A 286 -15.53 14.06 -5.40
C GLU A 286 -14.65 15.32 -5.46
N PRO A 287 -15.15 16.50 -5.89
CA PRO A 287 -14.32 17.71 -5.86
C PRO A 287 -13.96 18.14 -4.43
N ASP A 288 -14.85 17.92 -3.45
CA ASP A 288 -14.55 18.26 -2.05
C ASP A 288 -13.38 17.45 -1.48
N LYS A 289 -13.13 16.23 -2.00
CA LYS A 289 -11.98 15.40 -1.58
C LYS A 289 -10.65 16.12 -1.78
N ASN A 290 -10.57 17.03 -2.74
CA ASN A 290 -9.35 17.79 -3.00
C ASN A 290 -9.19 19.05 -2.15
N ARG A 291 -10.12 19.33 -1.23
CA ARG A 291 -10.03 20.49 -0.34
C ARG A 291 -9.28 20.15 0.94
N PRO A 292 -8.20 20.89 1.32
CA PRO A 292 -7.41 20.61 2.51
C PRO A 292 -8.24 20.40 3.78
N ALA A 293 -9.19 21.30 4.06
CA ALA A 293 -10.07 21.24 5.23
C ALA A 293 -10.98 20.00 5.28
N LYS A 294 -11.10 19.26 4.17
CA LYS A 294 -11.89 18.03 4.05
C LYS A 294 -11.05 16.76 4.10
N GLY A 295 -9.72 16.87 4.12
CA GLY A 295 -8.82 15.73 4.29
C GLY A 295 -8.85 15.16 5.71
N PRO A 296 -8.19 14.01 5.95
CA PRO A 296 -8.09 13.40 7.28
C PRO A 296 -7.44 14.38 8.25
N GLY A 297 -8.07 14.61 9.41
CA GLY A 297 -7.60 15.59 10.38
C GLY A 297 -7.56 17.05 9.88
N GLY A 298 -8.28 17.37 8.79
CA GLY A 298 -8.33 18.72 8.21
C GLY A 298 -7.11 19.08 7.35
N SER A 299 -6.35 18.09 6.88
CA SER A 299 -5.20 18.28 6.00
C SER A 299 -5.13 17.19 4.92
N LEU A 300 -4.52 17.52 3.78
CA LEU A 300 -4.16 16.57 2.72
C LEU A 300 -2.69 16.16 2.78
N GLY A 301 -1.95 16.64 3.78
CA GLY A 301 -0.53 16.35 3.97
C GLY A 301 -0.26 14.85 4.06
N GLY A 302 0.62 14.38 3.18
CA GLY A 302 1.02 12.97 3.11
C GLY A 302 -0.02 12.03 2.50
N CYS A 303 -1.15 12.54 1.98
CA CYS A 303 -2.09 11.72 1.23
C CYS A 303 -1.55 11.44 -0.18
N THR A 304 -1.46 10.16 -0.54
CA THR A 304 -0.98 9.76 -1.86
C THR A 304 -1.91 10.31 -2.94
N CYS A 305 -1.35 10.94 -3.97
CA CYS A 305 -2.15 11.43 -5.08
C CYS A 305 -1.44 11.30 -6.42
N VAL A 306 -2.27 11.21 -7.47
CA VAL A 306 -1.87 11.25 -8.87
C VAL A 306 -2.11 12.65 -9.39
N VAL A 307 -1.12 13.24 -10.04
CA VAL A 307 -1.21 14.56 -10.66
C VAL A 307 -0.91 14.43 -12.14
N LEU A 308 -1.94 14.51 -12.98
CA LEU A 308 -1.76 14.55 -14.43
C LEU A 308 -1.42 15.97 -14.86
N ARG A 309 -0.33 16.14 -15.61
CA ARG A 309 0.15 17.43 -16.08
C ARG A 309 0.11 17.50 -17.59
N GLY A 310 -0.29 18.65 -18.11
CA GLY A 310 -0.29 18.89 -19.54
C GLY A 310 -0.87 20.25 -19.88
N THR A 311 -1.53 20.33 -21.02
CA THR A 311 -2.04 21.58 -21.57
C THR A 311 -3.51 21.52 -21.91
N TYR A 312 -4.21 22.64 -21.82
CA TYR A 312 -5.59 22.80 -22.28
C TYR A 312 -5.73 24.02 -23.19
N ASN A 313 -6.27 23.80 -24.38
CA ASN A 313 -6.68 24.85 -25.32
C ASN A 313 -8.21 25.02 -25.26
N TYR A 314 -8.67 26.18 -24.79
CA TYR A 314 -10.10 26.53 -24.69
C TYR A 314 -10.80 26.59 -26.05
N TYR A 315 -10.05 27.01 -27.08
CA TYR A 315 -10.57 27.17 -28.44
C TYR A 315 -9.72 26.36 -29.42
N PRO A 316 -9.76 25.02 -29.34
CA PRO A 316 -8.85 24.15 -30.09
C PRO A 316 -9.06 24.22 -31.61
N ASP A 317 -10.21 24.74 -32.06
CA ASP A 317 -10.53 24.96 -33.48
C ASP A 317 -10.21 26.37 -33.98
N THR A 318 -9.73 27.26 -33.10
CA THR A 318 -9.40 28.64 -33.46
C THR A 318 -7.91 28.76 -33.74
N ALA A 319 -7.57 29.15 -34.98
CA ALA A 319 -6.19 29.40 -35.38
C ALA A 319 -5.57 30.50 -34.51
N GLY A 320 -4.38 30.24 -33.96
CA GLY A 320 -3.69 31.16 -33.04
C GLY A 320 -4.17 31.10 -31.58
N SER A 321 -5.05 30.16 -31.22
CA SER A 321 -5.40 29.92 -29.83
C SER A 321 -4.25 29.22 -29.10
N GLU A 322 -3.66 29.92 -28.14
CA GLU A 322 -2.57 29.39 -27.30
C GLU A 322 -3.12 28.57 -26.13
N PRO A 323 -2.51 27.40 -25.84
CA PRO A 323 -2.90 26.59 -24.70
C PRO A 323 -2.41 27.18 -23.36
N ILE A 324 -3.06 26.75 -22.27
CA ILE A 324 -2.61 26.97 -20.89
C ILE A 324 -2.08 25.68 -20.29
N ASP A 325 -1.21 25.79 -19.29
CA ASP A 325 -0.73 24.65 -18.50
C ASP A 325 -1.75 24.30 -17.41
N VAL A 326 -2.02 23.01 -17.27
CA VAL A 326 -3.03 22.48 -16.35
C VAL A 326 -2.49 21.29 -15.56
N GLU A 327 -2.89 21.22 -14.29
CA GLU A 327 -2.72 20.03 -13.45
C GLU A 327 -4.08 19.51 -12.99
N TYR A 328 -4.26 18.19 -13.08
CA TYR A 328 -5.40 17.45 -12.56
C TYR A 328 -4.95 16.53 -11.44
N ARG A 329 -5.40 16.80 -10.21
CA ARG A 329 -4.96 16.12 -8.99
C ARG A 329 -6.05 15.20 -8.45
N PHE A 330 -5.67 13.97 -8.09
CA PHE A 330 -6.59 12.96 -7.60
C PHE A 330 -5.99 12.23 -6.41
N TYR A 331 -6.59 12.38 -5.23
CA TYR A 331 -6.16 11.66 -4.02
C TYR A 331 -6.68 10.22 -4.05
N LEU A 332 -5.76 9.27 -3.91
CA LEU A 332 -6.08 7.85 -3.90
C LEU A 332 -6.78 7.44 -2.61
N GLY A 333 -7.51 6.34 -2.66
CA GLY A 333 -8.17 5.73 -1.51
C GLY A 333 -9.14 4.62 -1.92
N LEU A 334 -9.87 4.07 -0.97
CA LEU A 334 -10.95 3.10 -1.24
C LEU A 334 -12.14 3.70 -2.00
N ASP A 335 -12.31 5.02 -1.94
CA ASP A 335 -13.34 5.76 -2.67
C ASP A 335 -12.81 7.12 -3.17
N MET A 336 -13.57 7.76 -4.06
CA MET A 336 -13.25 9.09 -4.61
C MET A 336 -13.90 10.25 -3.85
N ILE A 337 -14.42 10.02 -2.66
CA ILE A 337 -15.16 11.03 -1.89
C ILE A 337 -14.42 11.41 -0.61
N ARG A 338 -14.05 10.47 0.26
CA ARG A 338 -13.55 10.76 1.61
C ARG A 338 -12.46 9.83 2.12
N ASN A 339 -12.25 8.65 1.55
CA ASN A 339 -11.22 7.74 2.04
C ASN A 339 -9.85 8.03 1.39
N TYR A 340 -8.77 8.02 2.16
CA TYR A 340 -7.40 8.30 1.68
C TYR A 340 -6.44 7.13 1.97
N ASP A 341 -6.99 5.94 2.24
CA ASP A 341 -6.22 4.74 2.55
C ASP A 341 -5.83 4.00 1.27
N VAL A 342 -4.53 3.82 1.08
CA VAL A 342 -3.97 2.88 0.11
C VAL A 342 -3.49 1.66 0.88
N GLU A 343 -4.23 0.56 0.78
CA GLU A 343 -3.97 -0.70 1.47
C GLU A 343 -3.06 -1.61 0.63
N ARG A 344 -2.17 -2.34 1.29
CA ARG A 344 -1.39 -3.41 0.65
C ARG A 344 -2.28 -4.50 0.06
N GLY A 345 -1.77 -5.23 -0.94
CA GLY A 345 -2.47 -6.37 -1.54
C GLY A 345 -3.70 -6.00 -2.38
N LYS A 346 -3.94 -4.70 -2.60
CA LYS A 346 -5.02 -4.19 -3.44
C LYS A 346 -4.51 -3.80 -4.82
N HIS A 347 -5.38 -4.01 -5.80
CA HIS A 347 -5.29 -3.39 -7.11
C HIS A 347 -6.38 -2.32 -7.21
N TYR A 348 -5.95 -1.08 -7.32
CA TYR A 348 -6.82 0.06 -7.53
C TYR A 348 -6.89 0.42 -9.01
N THR A 349 -8.09 0.64 -9.51
CA THR A 349 -8.31 1.15 -10.87
C THR A 349 -8.96 2.53 -10.78
N LEU A 350 -8.20 3.58 -11.08
CA LEU A 350 -8.69 4.95 -11.18
C LEU A 350 -9.07 5.24 -12.63
N THR A 351 -10.32 5.61 -12.88
CA THR A 351 -10.79 6.02 -14.21
C THR A 351 -11.21 7.49 -14.20
N VAL A 352 -10.62 8.28 -15.10
CA VAL A 352 -10.78 9.73 -15.14
C VAL A 352 -11.20 10.19 -16.53
N ASN A 353 -12.25 10.99 -16.60
CA ASN A 353 -12.63 11.72 -17.81
C ASN A 353 -12.33 13.20 -17.65
N LEU A 354 -11.35 13.73 -18.39
CA LEU A 354 -10.93 15.12 -18.31
C LEU A 354 -11.72 15.95 -19.31
N GLN A 355 -12.43 16.97 -18.86
CA GLN A 355 -13.38 17.69 -19.70
C GLN A 355 -13.06 19.19 -19.90
N GLY A 356 -12.02 19.71 -19.24
CA GLY A 356 -11.55 21.09 -19.40
C GLY A 356 -10.80 21.57 -18.16
N ALA A 357 -10.58 22.88 -18.06
CA ALA A 357 -10.02 23.52 -16.86
C ALA A 357 -11.02 24.50 -16.23
N ASN A 358 -11.56 24.11 -15.08
CA ASN A 358 -12.50 24.92 -14.31
C ASN A 358 -11.85 25.26 -12.96
N SER A 359 -11.60 26.55 -12.71
CA SER A 359 -10.99 27.04 -11.47
C SER A 359 -11.84 26.79 -10.22
N SER A 360 -13.14 26.52 -10.38
CA SER A 360 -14.03 26.15 -9.26
C SER A 360 -13.94 24.67 -8.88
N ASP A 361 -13.38 23.82 -9.75
CA ASP A 361 -13.16 22.41 -9.45
C ASP A 361 -11.82 22.27 -8.71
N ALA A 362 -11.87 21.92 -7.43
CA ALA A 362 -10.68 21.79 -6.58
C ALA A 362 -9.70 20.69 -7.04
N ARG A 363 -10.09 19.87 -8.02
CA ARG A 363 -9.21 18.87 -8.65
C ARG A 363 -8.33 19.46 -9.75
N VAL A 364 -8.63 20.66 -10.24
CA VAL A 364 -7.93 21.29 -11.36
C VAL A 364 -7.20 22.54 -10.88
N SER A 365 -5.95 22.70 -11.29
CA SER A 365 -5.22 23.94 -11.15
C SER A 365 -4.66 24.39 -12.49
N VAL A 366 -4.74 25.69 -12.76
CA VAL A 366 -4.08 26.31 -13.91
C VAL A 366 -2.76 26.85 -13.42
N THR A 367 -1.66 26.39 -14.02
CA THR A 367 -0.31 26.63 -13.51
C THR A 367 0.46 27.70 -14.27
N ASN A 368 -0.10 28.23 -15.36
CA ASN A 368 0.44 29.38 -16.07
C ASN A 368 -0.61 30.48 -16.32
N GLY A 369 -0.14 31.72 -16.37
CA GLY A 369 -0.95 32.93 -16.26
C GLY A 369 -1.64 33.42 -17.55
N ASN A 370 -1.83 32.58 -18.57
CA ASN A 370 -2.62 32.95 -19.76
C ASN A 370 -4.14 32.93 -19.49
N VAL A 371 -4.54 33.20 -18.24
CA VAL A 371 -5.92 33.31 -17.79
C VAL A 371 -6.25 34.80 -17.72
N PHE A 372 -7.02 35.30 -18.68
CA PHE A 372 -7.74 36.55 -18.49
C PHE A 372 -8.81 36.31 -17.40
N ALA A 373 -8.51 36.72 -16.17
CA ALA A 373 -9.53 36.80 -15.13
C ALA A 373 -10.45 37.97 -15.48
N PHE A 374 -11.70 37.69 -15.85
CA PHE A 374 -12.76 38.68 -15.74
C PHE A 374 -13.13 38.75 -14.26
N ASP A 375 -12.78 39.86 -13.62
CA ASP A 375 -13.34 40.22 -12.32
C ASP A 375 -14.87 40.30 -12.47
N ASP A 376 -15.58 40.00 -11.39
CA ASP A 376 -17.04 40.05 -11.30
C ASP A 376 -17.57 41.39 -11.87
N PRO A 377 -18.40 41.41 -12.93
CA PRO A 377 -18.93 42.65 -13.49
C PRO A 377 -19.77 43.45 -12.48
N ASP A 378 -20.18 42.84 -11.37
CA ASP A 378 -21.02 43.48 -10.35
C ASP A 378 -20.23 44.31 -9.31
N ASN A 379 -18.91 44.43 -9.43
CA ASN A 379 -18.09 45.22 -8.49
C ASN A 379 -17.44 46.48 -9.10
N VAL A 380 -17.90 46.92 -10.27
CA VAL A 380 -17.53 48.24 -10.81
C VAL A 380 -18.47 49.30 -10.24
N ASN A 381 -18.12 49.86 -9.08
CA ASN A 381 -18.77 51.05 -8.57
C ASN A 381 -18.34 52.27 -9.40
N ASN A 382 -19.01 52.50 -10.53
CA ASN A 382 -18.90 53.74 -11.30
C ASN A 382 -19.67 54.87 -10.59
N GLY A 383 -19.20 55.26 -9.41
CA GLY A 383 -19.56 56.55 -8.83
C GLY A 383 -18.84 57.66 -9.59
N MET A 384 -19.51 58.28 -10.56
CA MET A 384 -19.08 59.58 -11.09
C MET A 384 -19.67 60.67 -10.19
N ASP A 385 -18.85 61.23 -9.31
CA ASP A 385 -19.13 62.51 -8.67
C ASP A 385 -18.94 63.63 -9.70
N PHE A 386 -20.04 64.30 -10.06
CA PHE A 386 -19.96 65.56 -10.78
C PHE A 386 -19.76 66.69 -9.77
N ASN A 387 -18.55 67.25 -9.72
CA ASN A 387 -18.30 68.60 -9.20
C ASN A 387 -18.13 69.58 -10.35
#